data_AF-A0A3B0Z7S5-F1
#
_entry.id   AF-A0A3B0Z7S5-F1
#
_cell.length_a   1.000
_cell.length_b   1.000
_cell.length_c   1.000
_cell.angle_alpha   90.00
_cell.angle_beta   90.00
_cell.angle_gamma   90.00
#
_symmetry.space_group_name_H-M   'P 1'
#
loop_
_entity.id
_entity.type
_entity.pdbx_description
1 polymer ?
#
loop_
_entity_poly.entity_id
_entity_poly.type
_entity_poly.pdbx_seq_one_letter_code
_entity_poly.pdbx_strand_id
1 'polypeptide(L)'
;MSISEQELGAALNEIKQLIDKYVVRIGSSVGMILLVFFFTYAQFIDRAMNVFIIIEVVASILLVIVLFKIKKVSFYLVKLKLGKQSPYTDIFSRLTVADLEKSDSDLFNAMKMTQDS
;
A
#
# COMPACT_ATOMS: atom_id res chain seq x y z
N MET A 1 -15.36 9.48 -24.10
CA MET A 1 -16.31 9.83 -23.02
C MET A 1 -15.54 10.65 -22.01
N SER A 2 -15.84 11.94 -21.88
CA SER A 2 -15.24 12.79 -20.84
C SER A 2 -15.84 12.38 -19.50
N ILE A 3 -15.05 11.73 -18.64
CA ILE A 3 -15.40 11.53 -17.23
C ILE A 3 -15.64 12.92 -16.64
N SER A 4 -16.79 13.14 -16.01
CA SER A 4 -17.09 14.45 -15.42
C SER A 4 -16.15 14.72 -14.24
N GLU A 5 -15.84 16.00 -13.96
CA GLU A 5 -14.93 16.38 -12.86
C GLU A 5 -15.38 15.79 -11.50
N GLN A 6 -16.69 15.66 -11.32
CA GLN A 6 -17.31 15.07 -10.14
C GLN A 6 -17.07 13.56 -10.04
N GLU A 7 -17.17 12.82 -11.15
CA GLU A 7 -16.91 11.37 -11.19
C GLU A 7 -15.42 11.06 -10.99
N LEU A 8 -14.52 11.88 -11.55
CA LEU A 8 -13.07 11.73 -11.35
C LEU A 8 -12.69 11.97 -9.88
N GLY A 9 -13.23 13.02 -9.26
CA GLY A 9 -13.00 13.33 -7.85
C GLY A 9 -13.52 12.23 -6.92
N ALA A 10 -14.71 11.69 -7.19
CA ALA A 10 -15.27 10.57 -6.44
C ALA A 10 -14.40 9.30 -6.56
N ALA A 11 -13.95 8.96 -7.76
CA ALA A 11 -13.10 7.80 -8.01
C ALA A 11 -11.72 7.91 -7.33
N LEU A 12 -11.10 9.10 -7.34
CA LEU A 12 -9.84 9.34 -6.62
C LEU A 12 -9.99 9.18 -5.11
N ASN A 13 -11.05 9.74 -4.54
CA ASN A 13 -11.32 9.63 -3.11
C ASN A 13 -11.56 8.17 -2.72
N GLU A 14 -12.29 7.41 -3.53
CA GLU A 14 -12.47 5.98 -3.33
C GLU A 14 -11.14 5.21 -3.36
N ILE A 15 -10.27 5.48 -4.35
CA ILE A 15 -8.94 4.87 -4.43
C ILE A 15 -8.10 5.20 -3.20
N LYS A 16 -8.07 6.47 -2.77
CA LYS A 16 -7.32 6.89 -1.57
C LYS A 16 -7.82 6.18 -0.32
N GLN A 17 -9.13 6.15 -0.10
CA GLN A 17 -9.73 5.45 1.03
C GLN A 17 -9.42 3.95 1.03
N LEU A 18 -9.42 3.31 -0.15
CA LEU A 18 -9.02 1.91 -0.27
C LEU A 18 -7.55 1.73 0.11
N ILE A 19 -6.65 2.56 -0.41
CA ILE A 19 -5.22 2.51 -0.07
C ILE A 19 -5.01 2.67 1.44
N ASP A 20 -5.67 3.63 2.08
CA ASP A 20 -5.57 3.85 3.52
C ASP A 20 -6.08 2.65 4.33
N LYS A 21 -7.20 2.06 3.93
CA LYS A 21 -7.70 0.80 4.55
C LYS A 21 -6.68 -0.33 4.41
N TYR A 22 -6.02 -0.45 3.26
CA TYR A 22 -4.98 -1.45 3.05
C TYR A 22 -3.73 -1.14 3.88
N VAL A 23 -3.31 0.12 4.02
CA VAL A 23 -2.21 0.52 4.90
C VAL A 23 -2.49 0.13 6.34
N VAL A 24 -3.66 0.48 6.87
CA VAL A 24 -4.04 0.14 8.25
C VAL A 24 -4.09 -1.37 8.45
N ARG A 25 -4.70 -2.10 7.52
CA ARG A 25 -4.84 -3.57 7.60
C ARG A 25 -3.51 -4.29 7.51
N ILE A 26 -2.63 -3.90 6.60
CA ILE A 26 -1.30 -4.49 6.46
C ILE A 26 -0.46 -4.12 7.69
N GLY A 27 -0.51 -2.87 8.13
CA GLY A 27 0.25 -2.38 9.28
C GLY A 27 -0.11 -3.12 10.56
N SER A 28 -1.41 -3.29 10.84
CA SER A 28 -1.89 -4.03 12.01
C SER A 28 -1.55 -5.53 11.93
N SER A 29 -1.67 -6.13 10.75
CA SER A 29 -1.31 -7.55 10.54
C SER A 29 0.18 -7.79 10.75
N VAL A 30 1.04 -6.93 10.18
CA VAL A 30 2.50 -7.04 10.35
C VAL A 30 2.90 -6.81 11.80
N GLY A 31 2.31 -5.81 12.48
CA GLY A 31 2.55 -5.57 13.90
C GLY A 31 2.20 -6.79 14.75
N MET A 32 1.06 -7.44 14.47
CA MET A 32 0.66 -8.67 15.16
C MET A 32 1.64 -9.82 14.90
N ILE A 33 2.09 -10.02 13.65
CA ILE A 33 3.06 -11.06 13.31
C ILE A 33 4.40 -10.83 14.04
N LEU A 34 4.88 -9.58 14.09
CA LEU A 34 6.11 -9.23 14.80
C LEU A 34 6.01 -9.51 16.31
N LEU A 35 4.85 -9.25 16.93
CA LEU A 35 4.61 -9.62 18.33
C LEU A 35 4.69 -11.14 18.53
N VAL A 36 4.05 -11.92 17.65
CA VAL A 36 4.11 -13.39 17.72
C VAL A 36 5.55 -13.88 17.57
N PHE A 37 6.32 -13.30 16.64
CA PHE A 37 7.73 -13.64 16.46
C PHE A 37 8.56 -13.28 17.70
N PHE A 38 8.30 -12.15 18.32
CA PHE A 38 9.00 -11.77 19.55
C PHE A 38 8.79 -12.79 20.68
N PHE A 39 7.55 -13.25 20.88
CA PHE A 39 7.26 -14.28 21.89
C PHE A 39 7.82 -15.66 21.51
N THR A 40 7.78 -15.99 20.22
CA THR A 40 8.24 -17.27 19.68
C THR A 40 9.76 -17.38 19.82
N TYR A 41 10.49 -16.33 19.46
CA TYR A 41 11.94 -16.22 19.65
C TYR A 41 12.36 -16.53 21.10
N ALA A 42 11.67 -15.95 22.09
CA ALA A 42 11.95 -16.18 23.51
C ALA A 42 11.74 -17.65 23.93
N GLN A 43 10.86 -18.39 23.27
CA GLN A 43 10.67 -19.83 23.53
C GLN A 43 11.67 -20.71 22.78
N PHE A 44 12.13 -20.29 21.60
CA PHE A 44 13.02 -21.09 20.75
C PHE A 44 14.51 -20.92 21.09
N ILE A 45 14.89 -19.81 21.74
CA ILE A 45 16.28 -19.57 22.14
C ILE A 45 16.83 -20.66 23.07
N ASP A 46 15.97 -21.22 23.94
CA ASP A 46 16.36 -22.28 24.88
C ASP A 46 16.37 -23.68 24.25
N ARG A 47 15.75 -23.87 23.06
CA ARG A 47 15.56 -25.19 22.41
C ARG A 47 16.53 -25.47 21.25
N ALA A 48 17.59 -24.68 21.11
CA ALA A 48 18.76 -24.93 20.23
C ALA A 48 18.51 -25.08 18.71
N MET A 49 17.30 -24.80 18.20
CA MET A 49 17.02 -24.91 16.77
C MET A 49 17.43 -23.63 16.02
N ASN A 50 18.74 -23.42 15.89
CA ASN A 50 19.36 -22.22 15.31
C ASN A 50 18.79 -21.82 13.94
N VAL A 51 18.35 -22.78 13.12
CA VAL A 51 17.81 -22.50 11.77
C VAL A 51 16.50 -21.70 11.85
N PHE A 52 15.60 -22.03 12.78
CA PHE A 52 14.33 -21.32 12.93
C PHE A 52 14.54 -19.88 13.39
N ILE A 53 15.48 -19.68 14.31
CA ILE A 53 15.84 -18.35 14.82
C ILE A 53 16.37 -17.46 13.68
N ILE A 54 17.24 -17.99 12.82
CA ILE A 54 17.76 -17.22 11.68
C ILE A 54 16.64 -16.82 10.73
N ILE A 55 15.72 -17.74 10.40
CA ILE A 55 14.57 -17.47 9.54
C ILE A 55 13.68 -16.38 10.17
N GLU A 56 13.40 -16.49 11.47
CA GLU A 56 12.57 -15.54 12.21
C GLU A 56 13.17 -14.14 12.25
N VAL A 57 14.47 -14.02 12.49
CA VAL A 57 15.19 -12.73 12.46
C VAL A 57 15.15 -12.13 11.06
N VAL A 58 15.46 -12.90 10.01
CA VAL A 58 15.44 -12.42 8.63
C VAL A 58 14.02 -12.00 8.21
N ALA A 59 13.01 -12.80 8.55
CA ALA A 59 11.62 -12.50 8.26
C ALA A 59 11.14 -11.24 9.00
N SER A 60 11.55 -11.06 10.27
CA SER A 60 11.24 -9.86 11.06
C SER A 60 11.82 -8.60 10.41
N ILE A 61 13.08 -8.64 9.99
CA ILE A 61 13.72 -7.52 9.29
C ILE A 61 12.99 -7.21 7.97
N LEU A 62 12.63 -8.22 7.20
CA LEU A 62 11.85 -8.04 5.97
C LEU A 62 10.48 -7.40 6.25
N LEU A 63 9.77 -7.85 7.27
CA LEU A 63 8.48 -7.28 7.68
C LEU A 63 8.61 -5.81 8.12
N VAL A 64 9.68 -5.45 8.82
CA VAL A 64 9.99 -4.06 9.17
C VAL A 64 10.26 -3.22 7.92
N ILE A 65 11.02 -3.73 6.95
CA ILE A 65 11.24 -3.06 5.66
C ILE A 65 9.90 -2.85 4.92
N VAL A 66 8.99 -3.83 4.96
CA VAL A 66 7.65 -3.72 4.38
C VAL A 66 6.84 -2.60 5.05
N LEU A 67 6.94 -2.42 6.37
CA LEU A 67 6.28 -1.31 7.08
C LEU A 67 6.78 0.05 6.58
N PHE A 68 8.09 0.23 6.37
CA PHE A 68 8.62 1.48 5.81
C PHE A 68 8.13 1.78 4.39
N LYS A 69 7.78 0.74 3.63
CA LYS A 69 7.25 0.87 2.25
C LYS A 69 5.76 0.56 2.15
N ILE A 70 5.03 0.61 3.27
CA ILE A 70 3.64 0.15 3.31
C ILE A 70 2.74 0.89 2.32
N LYS A 71 2.93 2.21 2.14
CA LYS A 71 2.18 2.99 1.15
C LYS A 71 2.43 2.52 -0.29
N LYS A 72 3.70 2.23 -0.64
CA LYS A 72 4.10 1.71 -1.97
C LYS A 72 3.49 0.32 -2.20
N VAL A 73 3.53 -0.54 -1.18
CA VAL A 73 2.96 -1.90 -1.24
C VAL A 73 1.44 -1.84 -1.35
N SER A 74 0.76 -1.02 -0.54
CA SER A 74 -0.69 -0.82 -0.61
C SER A 74 -1.12 -0.26 -1.96
N PHE A 75 -0.42 0.74 -2.52
CA PHE A 75 -0.71 1.25 -3.85
C PHE A 75 -0.56 0.18 -4.92
N TYR A 76 0.50 -0.62 -4.88
CA TYR A 76 0.70 -1.71 -5.84
C TYR A 76 -0.40 -2.77 -5.75
N LEU A 77 -0.81 -3.14 -4.53
CA LEU A 77 -1.89 -4.10 -4.30
C LEU A 77 -3.24 -3.56 -4.78
N VAL A 78 -3.55 -2.29 -4.52
CA VAL A 78 -4.77 -1.64 -5.01
C VAL A 78 -4.73 -1.52 -6.54
N LYS A 79 -3.59 -1.15 -7.13
CA LYS A 79 -3.39 -1.11 -8.59
C LYS A 79 -3.55 -2.49 -9.23
N LEU A 80 -3.03 -3.55 -8.62
CA LEU A 80 -3.18 -4.93 -9.11
C LEU A 80 -4.65 -5.38 -9.07
N LYS A 81 -5.39 -4.97 -8.03
CA LYS A 81 -6.78 -5.37 -7.81
C LYS A 81 -7.78 -4.57 -8.65
N LEU A 82 -7.62 -3.24 -8.71
CA LEU A 82 -8.54 -2.32 -9.40
C LEU A 82 -8.09 -1.94 -10.81
N GLY A 83 -6.81 -2.10 -11.17
CA GLY A 83 -6.30 -1.76 -12.50
C GLY A 83 -6.83 -2.65 -13.64
N LYS A 84 -7.58 -3.72 -13.32
CA LYS A 84 -8.33 -4.53 -14.29
C LYS A 84 -9.78 -4.05 -14.50
N GLN A 85 -10.27 -3.10 -13.70
CA GLN A 85 -11.63 -2.56 -13.81
C GLN A 85 -11.63 -1.29 -14.66
N SER A 86 -12.43 -1.32 -15.73
CA SER A 86 -12.52 -0.32 -16.81
C SER A 86 -12.54 1.16 -16.40
N PRO A 87 -13.22 1.60 -15.31
CA PRO A 87 -13.21 3.02 -14.96
C PRO A 87 -11.92 3.49 -14.25
N TYR A 88 -11.10 2.57 -13.72
CA TYR A 88 -9.92 2.92 -12.90
C TYR A 88 -8.60 2.79 -13.66
N THR A 89 -8.58 2.10 -14.81
CA THR A 89 -7.38 1.88 -15.61
C THR A 89 -6.75 3.20 -16.09
N ASP A 90 -7.57 4.15 -16.54
CA ASP A 90 -7.14 5.48 -16.99
C ASP A 90 -6.67 6.38 -15.83
N ILE A 91 -7.21 6.16 -14.62
CA ILE A 91 -6.79 6.91 -13.44
C ILE A 91 -5.45 6.36 -12.94
N PHE A 92 -5.28 5.04 -12.88
CA PHE A 92 -4.03 4.39 -12.46
C PHE A 92 -2.87 4.50 -13.46
N SER A 93 -3.13 4.83 -14.73
CA SER A 93 -2.08 5.12 -15.72
C SER A 93 -1.46 6.50 -15.50
N ARG A 94 -2.23 7.45 -14.93
CA ARG A 94 -1.82 8.83 -14.63
C ARG A 94 -1.38 9.03 -13.18
N LEU A 95 -1.91 8.22 -12.27
CA LEU A 95 -1.65 8.32 -10.83
C LEU A 95 -0.31 7.65 -10.47
N THR A 96 0.62 8.42 -9.90
CA THR A 96 1.88 7.89 -9.35
C THR A 96 1.79 7.80 -7.82
N VAL A 97 2.60 6.93 -7.20
CA VAL A 97 2.67 6.80 -5.73
C VAL A 97 2.94 8.14 -5.05
N ALA A 98 3.72 9.02 -5.70
CA ALA A 98 4.03 10.35 -5.18
C ALA A 98 2.82 11.28 -5.14
N ASP A 99 1.81 11.06 -6.00
CA ASP A 99 0.62 11.89 -6.04
C ASP A 99 -0.38 11.53 -4.95
N LEU A 100 -0.24 10.36 -4.30
CA LEU A 100 -1.01 10.01 -3.11
C LEU A 100 -0.71 10.92 -1.91
N GLU A 101 0.43 11.59 -1.91
CA GLU A 101 0.84 12.54 -0.86
C GLU A 101 0.43 13.98 -1.18
N LYS A 102 -0.09 14.23 -2.38
CA LYS A 102 -0.58 15.54 -2.81
C LYS A 102 -2.04 15.76 -2.39
N SER A 103 -2.36 17.03 -2.12
CA SER A 103 -3.73 17.48 -1.88
C SER A 103 -4.62 17.14 -3.09
N ASP A 104 -5.90 16.86 -2.86
CA ASP A 104 -6.87 16.51 -3.91
C ASP A 104 -6.92 17.55 -5.04
N SER A 105 -6.73 18.83 -4.68
CA SER A 105 -6.63 19.96 -5.60
C SER A 105 -5.39 19.92 -6.51
N ASP A 106 -4.26 19.43 -6.02
CA ASP A 106 -3.00 19.35 -6.79
C ASP A 106 -2.99 18.16 -7.75
N LEU A 107 -3.60 17.05 -7.33
CA LEU A 107 -3.85 15.86 -8.14
C LEU A 107 -4.73 16.17 -9.35
N PHE A 108 -5.78 16.96 -9.12
CA PHE A 108 -6.69 17.41 -10.15
C PHE A 108 -5.97 18.28 -11.20
N ASN A 109 -5.19 19.27 -10.75
CA ASN A 109 -4.42 20.14 -11.64
C ASN A 109 -3.39 19.37 -12.47
N ALA A 110 -2.74 18.36 -11.89
CA ALA A 110 -1.77 17.51 -12.58
C ALA A 110 -2.40 16.66 -13.70
N MET A 111 -3.61 16.13 -13.48
CA MET A 111 -4.32 15.33 -14.49
C MET A 111 -4.97 16.17 -15.59
N LYS A 112 -5.33 17.43 -15.29
CA LYS A 112 -5.84 18.38 -16.28
C LYS A 112 -4.74 18.82 -17.27
N MET A 113 -3.52 19.06 -16.78
CA MET A 113 -2.39 19.46 -17.64
C MET A 113 -1.99 18.37 -18.65
N THR A 114 -2.28 17.09 -18.38
CA THR A 114 -2.05 15.99 -19.33
C THR A 114 -3.16 15.81 -20.37
N GLN A 115 -4.26 16.56 -20.27
CA GLN A 115 -5.38 16.54 -21.21
C GLN A 115 -5.32 17.68 -22.23
N ASP A 116 -4.48 18.70 -21.99
CA ASP A 116 -4.31 19.91 -22.81
C ASP A 116 -2.99 19.91 -23.65
N SER A 117 -2.31 18.76 -23.73
CA SER A 117 -1.15 18.51 -24.61
C SER A 117 -1.43 17.33 -25.53
#